data_AF-A0A7J6T558-F1
#
_entry.id   AF-A0A7J6T558-F1
#
_cell.length_a   1.000
_cell.length_b   1.000
_cell.length_c   1.000
_cell.angle_alpha   90.00
_cell.angle_beta   90.00
_cell.angle_gamma   90.00
#
_symmetry.space_group_name_H-M   'P 1'
#
loop_
_entity.id
_entity.type
_entity.pdbx_description
1 polymer ?
#
loop_
_entity_poly.entity_id
_entity_poly.type
_entity_poly.pdbx_seq_one_letter_code
_entity_poly.pdbx_strand_id
1 'polypeptide(L)'
;MDSFNAPLQPANVEQGYPSNSILVYGLNVGGPEIAILVRKVISLSIATAVVVVLTTILGDVFFHYVSSGTFFSIVIGLLVPACGYYGAKNNDRSLIGMFCACGLCGAIWAIFQIMSGVGLVGFLKVVIEYCGPHGETKKSGGPLECEEVTKDWDEAQYNDAKHLVDIAGWFIAGVICLALPAFILKCASFIYGFKL
;
A
#
# COMPACT_ATOMS: atom_id res chain seq x y z
N MET A 1 8.70 27.42 -12.66
CA MET A 1 7.56 26.46 -12.72
C MET A 1 6.57 27.09 -13.68
N ASP A 2 6.97 27.21 -14.95
CA ASP A 2 6.27 27.99 -15.95
C ASP A 2 6.32 27.25 -17.28
N SER A 3 5.19 27.23 -17.98
CA SER A 3 4.95 26.62 -19.30
C SER A 3 4.66 25.11 -19.35
N PHE A 4 3.46 24.72 -18.94
CA PHE A 4 2.76 23.53 -19.47
C PHE A 4 1.29 23.88 -19.77
N ASN A 5 1.07 24.87 -20.63
CA ASN A 5 -0.24 25.16 -21.23
C ASN A 5 -0.09 25.08 -22.76
N ALA A 6 0.09 23.87 -23.28
CA ALA A 6 -0.21 23.61 -24.67
C ALA A 6 -1.68 23.16 -24.74
N PRO A 7 -2.57 23.86 -25.48
CA PRO A 7 -3.95 23.43 -25.63
C PRO A 7 -3.99 22.07 -26.33
N LEU A 8 -4.55 21.08 -25.64
CA LEU A 8 -4.93 19.78 -26.22
C LEU A 8 -5.95 20.06 -27.34
N GLN A 9 -5.50 19.96 -28.59
CA GLN A 9 -6.41 19.98 -29.72
C GLN A 9 -7.38 18.79 -29.59
N PRO A 10 -8.71 19.01 -29.74
CA PRO A 10 -9.66 17.91 -29.71
C PRO A 10 -9.34 16.97 -30.86
N ALA A 11 -9.15 15.69 -30.53
CA ALA A 11 -8.86 14.62 -31.47
C ALA A 11 -10.09 14.33 -32.36
N ASN A 12 -10.39 15.24 -33.30
CA ASN A 12 -11.15 14.93 -34.49
C ASN A 12 -10.17 14.36 -35.50
N VAL A 13 -9.90 13.07 -35.36
CA VAL A 13 -8.93 12.38 -36.19
C VAL A 13 -9.55 11.06 -36.65
N GLU A 14 -10.28 11.14 -37.76
CA GLU A 14 -10.45 10.03 -38.69
C GLU A 14 -9.11 9.74 -39.41
N GLN A 15 -8.01 9.55 -38.66
CA GLN A 15 -6.76 9.07 -39.25
C GLN A 15 -6.95 7.61 -39.57
N GLY A 16 -6.82 7.29 -40.86
CA GLY A 16 -6.65 5.93 -41.33
C GLY A 16 -5.67 5.20 -40.42
N TYR A 17 -6.16 4.09 -39.84
CA TYR A 17 -5.40 3.28 -38.92
C TYR A 17 -4.05 2.93 -39.58
N PRO A 18 -2.90 3.31 -38.99
CA PRO A 18 -1.63 2.77 -39.46
C PRO A 18 -1.74 1.24 -39.36
N SER A 19 -1.45 0.53 -40.45
CA SER A 19 -1.71 -0.90 -40.67
C SER A 19 -1.04 -1.88 -39.69
N ASN A 20 -0.44 -1.38 -38.59
CA ASN A 20 0.28 -2.13 -37.57
C ASN A 20 -0.25 -1.83 -36.15
N SER A 21 -1.54 -1.61 -36.03
CA SER A 21 -2.19 -1.28 -34.77
C SER A 21 -2.65 -2.57 -34.09
N ILE A 22 -2.07 -2.94 -32.95
CA ILE A 22 -2.42 -4.18 -32.24
C ILE A 22 -3.45 -3.85 -31.16
N LEU A 23 -4.60 -4.51 -31.23
CA LEU A 23 -5.64 -4.38 -30.21
C LEU A 23 -5.27 -5.22 -28.98
N VAL A 24 -5.07 -4.59 -27.83
CA VAL A 24 -4.78 -5.26 -26.56
C VAL A 24 -5.78 -4.83 -25.50
N TYR A 25 -6.57 -5.78 -24.99
CA TYR A 25 -7.69 -5.51 -24.07
C TYR A 25 -8.69 -4.47 -24.60
N GLY A 26 -8.91 -4.44 -25.92
CA GLY A 26 -9.81 -3.46 -26.55
C GLY A 26 -9.21 -2.07 -26.76
N LEU A 27 -7.96 -1.83 -26.35
CA LEU A 27 -7.22 -0.62 -26.70
C LEU A 27 -6.46 -0.82 -28.01
N ASN A 28 -6.57 0.16 -28.90
CA ASN A 28 -5.68 0.26 -30.04
C ASN A 28 -4.33 0.85 -29.58
N VAL A 29 -3.29 0.02 -29.55
CA VAL A 29 -1.97 0.43 -29.06
C VAL A 29 -1.01 0.60 -30.25
N GLY A 30 -0.34 1.76 -30.29
CA GLY A 30 0.69 2.08 -31.28
C GLY A 30 1.95 1.26 -31.07
N GLY A 31 1.96 0.02 -31.59
CA GLY A 31 3.14 -0.83 -31.64
C GLY A 31 3.24 -1.90 -30.53
N PRO A 32 3.98 -2.99 -30.80
CA PRO A 32 4.05 -4.17 -29.94
C PRO A 32 4.75 -3.91 -28.59
N GLU A 33 5.66 -2.94 -28.51
CA GLU A 33 6.37 -2.62 -27.26
C GLU A 33 5.44 -2.02 -26.19
N ILE A 34 4.62 -1.04 -26.57
CA ILE A 34 3.66 -0.39 -25.66
C ILE A 34 2.60 -1.39 -25.20
N ALA A 35 2.16 -2.29 -26.09
CA ALA A 35 1.21 -3.35 -25.79
C ALA A 35 1.70 -4.31 -24.69
N ILE A 36 2.99 -4.66 -24.69
CA ILE A 36 3.58 -5.52 -23.64
C ILE A 36 3.60 -4.78 -22.29
N LEU A 37 3.92 -3.49 -22.31
CA LEU A 37 3.98 -2.67 -21.10
C LEU A 37 2.60 -2.54 -20.44
N VAL A 38 1.57 -2.22 -21.24
CA VAL A 38 0.18 -2.08 -20.77
C VAL A 38 -0.32 -3.39 -20.13
N ARG A 39 0.00 -4.56 -20.72
CA ARG A 39 -0.38 -5.87 -20.12
C ARG A 39 0.22 -6.08 -18.74
N LYS A 40 1.49 -5.72 -18.56
CA LYS A 40 2.17 -5.85 -17.27
C LYS A 40 1.59 -4.90 -16.21
N VAL A 41 1.34 -3.65 -16.58
CA VAL A 41 0.78 -2.64 -15.67
C VAL A 41 -0.64 -3.04 -15.22
N ILE A 42 -1.50 -3.50 -16.13
CA ILE A 42 -2.85 -3.96 -15.80
C ILE A 42 -2.79 -5.19 -14.90
N SER A 43 -1.95 -6.18 -15.22
CA SER A 43 -1.80 -7.38 -14.39
C SER A 43 -1.28 -7.06 -12.99
N LEU A 44 -0.31 -6.15 -12.86
CA LEU A 44 0.20 -5.68 -11.56
C LEU A 44 -0.88 -4.93 -10.79
N SER A 45 -1.65 -4.08 -11.46
CA SER A 45 -2.72 -3.31 -10.84
C SER A 45 -3.81 -4.22 -10.26
N ILE A 46 -4.25 -5.23 -11.02
CA ILE A 46 -5.20 -6.25 -10.56
C ILE A 46 -4.62 -7.03 -9.38
N ALA A 47 -3.37 -7.51 -9.49
CA ALA A 47 -2.71 -8.23 -8.40
C ALA A 47 -2.65 -7.39 -7.12
N THR A 48 -2.30 -6.11 -7.22
CA THR A 48 -2.28 -5.21 -6.06
C THR A 48 -3.67 -4.96 -5.48
N ALA A 49 -4.70 -4.81 -6.32
CA ALA A 49 -6.06 -4.63 -5.85
C ALA A 49 -6.54 -5.87 -5.07
N VAL A 50 -6.26 -7.07 -5.59
CA VAL A 50 -6.58 -8.33 -4.90
C VAL A 50 -5.85 -8.45 -3.57
N VAL A 51 -4.55 -8.12 -3.52
CA VAL A 51 -3.78 -8.14 -2.27
C VAL A 51 -4.38 -7.16 -1.26
N VAL A 52 -4.70 -5.93 -1.66
CA VAL A 52 -5.31 -4.93 -0.76
C VAL A 52 -6.64 -5.41 -0.21
N VAL A 53 -7.52 -5.97 -1.05
CA VAL A 53 -8.82 -6.52 -0.64
C VAL A 53 -8.63 -7.67 0.34
N LEU A 54 -7.74 -8.62 0.03
CA LEU A 54 -7.46 -9.74 0.93
C LEU A 54 -6.90 -9.29 2.27
N THR A 55 -5.94 -8.37 2.30
CA THR A 55 -5.38 -7.85 3.55
C THR A 55 -6.42 -7.09 4.37
N THR A 56 -7.35 -6.39 3.72
CA THR A 56 -8.42 -5.65 4.39
C THR A 56 -9.42 -6.60 5.02
N ILE A 57 -9.86 -7.63 4.28
CA ILE A 57 -10.79 -8.65 4.79
C ILE A 57 -10.16 -9.43 5.94
N LEU A 58 -8.90 -9.85 5.81
CA LEU A 58 -8.18 -10.53 6.88
C LEU A 58 -8.10 -9.64 8.12
N GLY A 59 -7.76 -8.37 7.96
CA GLY A 59 -7.73 -7.39 9.05
C GLY A 59 -9.07 -7.27 9.76
N ASP A 60 -10.17 -7.10 9.03
CA ASP A 60 -11.51 -7.00 9.60
C ASP A 60 -11.93 -8.27 10.36
N VAL A 61 -11.61 -9.45 9.82
CA VAL A 61 -11.93 -10.74 10.45
C VAL A 61 -11.13 -10.94 11.73
N PHE A 62 -9.85 -10.54 11.76
CA PHE A 62 -9.00 -10.73 12.94
C PHE A 62 -9.24 -9.70 14.04
N PHE A 63 -9.49 -8.44 13.68
CA PHE A 63 -9.57 -7.34 14.65
C PHE A 63 -11.00 -6.88 14.96
N HIS A 64 -12.02 -7.47 14.33
CA HIS A 64 -13.44 -7.13 14.51
C HIS A 64 -13.73 -5.61 14.43
N TYR A 65 -12.88 -4.87 13.70
CA TYR A 65 -12.89 -3.41 13.67
C TYR A 65 -13.53 -2.92 12.38
N VAL A 66 -14.85 -3.13 12.24
CA VAL A 66 -15.60 -2.64 11.09
C VAL A 66 -15.76 -1.12 11.23
N SER A 67 -14.76 -0.38 10.77
CA SER A 67 -14.81 1.08 10.71
C SER A 67 -15.43 1.52 9.39
N SER A 68 -16.27 2.55 9.41
CA SER A 68 -16.85 3.17 8.20
C SER A 68 -15.79 3.67 7.21
N GLY A 69 -14.53 3.81 7.64
CA GLY A 69 -13.39 4.16 6.79
C GLY A 69 -12.96 3.07 5.79
N THR A 70 -13.37 1.82 5.97
CA THR A 70 -12.97 0.70 5.09
C THR A 70 -13.52 0.87 3.67
N PHE A 71 -14.76 1.34 3.55
CA PHE A 71 -15.38 1.57 2.24
C PHE A 71 -14.65 2.66 1.43
N PHE A 72 -14.30 3.77 2.06
CA PHE A 72 -13.53 4.85 1.41
C PHE A 72 -12.15 4.37 0.96
N SER A 73 -11.49 3.54 1.77
CA SER A 73 -10.19 2.98 1.41
C SER A 73 -10.24 2.09 0.17
N ILE A 74 -11.30 1.27 0.02
CA ILE A 74 -11.48 0.43 -1.17
C ILE A 74 -11.73 1.29 -2.41
N VAL A 75 -12.61 2.29 -2.30
CA VAL A 75 -12.93 3.18 -3.42
C VAL A 75 -11.68 3.93 -3.89
N ILE A 76 -10.93 4.53 -2.98
CA ILE A 76 -9.66 5.20 -3.29
C ILE A 76 -8.64 4.20 -3.85
N GLY A 77 -8.59 2.98 -3.29
CA GLY A 77 -7.72 1.90 -3.75
C GLY A 77 -7.99 1.45 -5.18
N LEU A 78 -9.24 1.54 -5.66
CA LEU A 78 -9.64 1.21 -7.04
C LEU A 78 -9.53 2.41 -8.00
N LEU A 79 -9.67 3.64 -7.49
CA LEU A 79 -9.49 4.87 -8.27
C LEU A 79 -8.07 4.99 -8.84
N VAL A 80 -7.05 4.61 -8.07
CA VAL A 80 -5.65 4.65 -8.52
C VAL A 80 -5.41 3.77 -9.77
N PRO A 81 -5.76 2.46 -9.78
CA PRO A 81 -5.81 1.62 -10.98
C PRO A 81 -6.54 2.26 -12.16
N ALA A 82 -7.71 2.84 -11.91
CA ALA A 82 -8.54 3.43 -12.95
C ALA A 82 -7.83 4.63 -13.59
N CYS A 83 -7.21 5.51 -12.80
CA CYS A 83 -6.41 6.63 -13.33
C CYS A 83 -5.25 6.14 -14.22
N GLY A 84 -4.57 5.06 -13.82
CA GLY A 84 -3.51 4.44 -14.63
C GLY A 84 -4.04 3.91 -15.97
N TYR A 85 -5.20 3.22 -15.94
CA TYR A 85 -5.84 2.68 -17.14
C TYR A 85 -6.32 3.79 -18.09
N TYR A 86 -7.07 4.77 -17.58
CA TYR A 86 -7.59 5.87 -18.40
C TYR A 86 -6.48 6.80 -18.90
N GLY A 87 -5.42 7.00 -18.10
CA GLY A 87 -4.24 7.75 -18.52
C GLY A 87 -3.52 7.09 -19.69
N ALA A 88 -3.29 5.76 -19.61
CA ALA A 88 -2.72 4.99 -20.72
C ALA A 88 -3.66 4.98 -21.95
N LYS A 89 -4.97 4.89 -21.74
CA LYS A 89 -5.97 4.84 -22.83
C LYS A 89 -6.05 6.13 -23.62
N ASN A 90 -6.09 7.26 -22.93
CA ASN A 90 -6.27 8.57 -23.55
C ASN A 90 -4.94 9.27 -23.88
N ASN A 91 -3.81 8.60 -23.61
CA ASN A 91 -2.48 9.18 -23.68
C ASN A 91 -2.37 10.51 -22.90
N ASP A 92 -3.05 10.58 -21.76
CA ASP A 92 -3.14 11.80 -20.94
C ASP A 92 -2.06 11.77 -19.86
N ARG A 93 -1.04 12.61 -20.05
CA ARG A 93 0.09 12.76 -19.13
C ARG A 93 -0.34 13.21 -17.73
N SER A 94 -1.45 13.95 -17.62
CA SER A 94 -1.98 14.41 -16.34
C SER A 94 -2.46 13.24 -15.47
N LEU A 95 -3.22 12.31 -16.06
CA LEU A 95 -3.73 11.13 -15.36
C LEU A 95 -2.59 10.18 -14.95
N ILE A 96 -1.59 10.01 -15.81
CA ILE A 96 -0.39 9.21 -15.50
C ILE A 96 0.41 9.85 -14.35
N GLY A 97 0.53 11.19 -14.35
CA GLY A 97 1.13 11.94 -13.25
C GLY A 97 0.38 11.74 -11.93
N MET A 98 -0.95 11.80 -11.96
CA MET A 98 -1.79 11.58 -10.77
C MET A 98 -1.65 10.14 -10.23
N PHE A 99 -1.61 9.13 -11.12
CA PHE A 99 -1.33 7.75 -10.72
C PHE A 99 0.00 7.64 -9.96
N CYS A 100 1.05 8.29 -10.45
CA CYS A 100 2.33 8.33 -9.77
C CYS A 100 2.25 9.04 -8.41
N ALA A 101 1.63 10.22 -8.36
CA ALA A 101 1.50 10.99 -7.12
C ALA A 101 0.74 10.19 -6.04
N CYS A 102 -0.35 9.53 -6.42
CA CYS A 102 -1.09 8.64 -5.53
C CYS A 102 -0.27 7.42 -5.11
N GLY A 103 0.51 6.84 -6.02
CA GLY A 103 1.42 5.73 -5.71
C GLY A 103 2.51 6.11 -4.71
N LEU A 104 3.11 7.30 -4.85
CA LEU A 104 4.12 7.83 -3.94
C LEU A 104 3.52 8.18 -2.57
N CYS A 105 2.38 8.88 -2.57
CA CYS A 105 1.66 9.20 -1.33
C CYS A 105 1.27 7.92 -0.56
N GLY A 106 0.75 6.91 -1.27
CA GLY A 106 0.44 5.60 -0.67
C GLY A 106 1.68 4.89 -0.13
N ALA A 107 2.83 5.03 -0.77
CA ALA A 107 4.07 4.46 -0.26
C ALA A 107 4.57 5.18 1.01
N ILE A 108 4.52 6.51 1.05
CA ILE A 108 4.85 7.29 2.26
C ILE A 108 3.92 6.90 3.41
N TRP A 109 2.62 6.77 3.13
CA TRP A 109 1.64 6.34 4.12
C TRP A 109 1.91 4.93 4.64
N ALA A 110 2.28 4.00 3.75
CA ALA A 110 2.65 2.64 4.14
C ALA A 110 3.90 2.63 5.05
N ILE A 111 4.90 3.46 4.77
CA ILE A 111 6.08 3.60 5.63
C ILE A 111 5.68 4.12 7.02
N PHE A 112 4.82 5.14 7.08
CA PHE A 112 4.34 5.68 8.35
C PHE A 112 3.58 4.64 9.18
N GLN A 113 2.72 3.84 8.54
CA GLN A 113 2.01 2.73 9.18
C GLN A 113 2.97 1.66 9.71
N ILE A 114 3.99 1.28 8.94
CA ILE A 114 5.01 0.33 9.39
C ILE A 114 5.79 0.90 10.58
N MET A 115 6.22 2.17 10.51
CA MET A 115 6.95 2.83 11.60
C MET A 115 6.11 2.89 12.88
N SER A 116 4.84 3.27 12.78
CA SER A 116 3.89 3.28 13.90
C SER A 116 3.69 1.88 14.49
N GLY A 117 3.46 0.88 13.64
CA GLY A 117 3.28 -0.51 14.07
C GLY A 117 4.51 -1.10 14.75
N VAL A 118 5.71 -0.88 14.19
CA VAL A 118 6.99 -1.30 14.79
C VAL A 118 7.22 -0.57 16.11
N GLY A 119 6.93 0.72 16.18
CA GLY A 119 7.04 1.51 17.41
C GLY A 119 6.13 0.98 18.52
N LEU A 120 4.87 0.67 18.18
CA LEU A 120 3.89 0.11 19.11
C LEU A 120 4.32 -1.28 19.59
N VAL A 121 4.68 -2.19 18.69
CA VAL A 121 5.14 -3.55 19.05
C VAL A 121 6.43 -3.50 19.86
N GLY A 122 7.36 -2.61 19.51
CA GLY A 122 8.60 -2.40 20.26
C GLY A 122 8.33 -1.88 21.67
N PHE A 123 7.42 -0.91 21.81
CA PHE A 123 6.98 -0.41 23.11
C PHE A 123 6.33 -1.51 23.96
N LEU A 124 5.42 -2.31 23.38
CA LEU A 124 4.81 -3.45 24.05
C LEU A 124 5.85 -4.50 24.48
N LYS A 125 6.86 -4.79 23.64
CA LYS A 125 7.97 -5.68 24.02
C LYS A 125 8.71 -5.15 25.24
N VAL A 126 9.03 -3.86 25.26
CA VAL A 126 9.66 -3.21 26.41
C VAL A 126 8.76 -3.33 27.64
N VAL A 127 7.47 -2.99 27.54
CA VAL A 127 6.54 -3.12 28.67
C VAL A 127 6.50 -4.55 29.22
N ILE A 128 6.38 -5.56 28.35
CA ILE A 128 6.30 -6.97 28.75
C ILE A 128 7.63 -7.47 29.35
N GLU A 129 8.78 -6.99 28.87
CA GLU A 129 10.09 -7.42 29.38
C GLU A 129 10.41 -6.80 30.74
N TYR A 130 10.04 -5.54 30.95
CA TYR A 130 10.30 -4.81 32.20
C TYR A 130 9.23 -5.07 33.28
N CYS A 131 7.96 -5.22 32.89
CA CYS A 131 6.85 -5.48 33.79
C CYS A 131 6.50 -6.98 33.79
N GLY A 132 6.51 -7.59 34.97
CA GLY A 132 5.98 -8.93 35.22
C GLY A 132 4.45 -8.95 35.37
N PRO A 133 3.87 -10.14 35.53
CA PRO A 133 2.46 -10.26 35.93
C PRO A 133 2.23 -9.56 37.28
N HIS A 134 1.02 -9.02 37.49
CA HIS A 134 0.62 -8.32 38.73
C HIS A 134 1.48 -7.11 39.15
N GLY A 135 2.10 -6.41 38.20
CA GLY A 135 2.85 -5.19 38.48
C GLY A 135 4.24 -5.41 39.07
N GLU A 136 4.74 -6.64 39.12
CA GLU A 136 6.10 -6.92 39.61
C GLU A 136 7.16 -6.39 38.64
N THR A 137 8.05 -5.50 39.10
CA THR A 137 9.16 -5.02 38.27
C THR A 137 10.28 -6.05 38.22
N LYS A 138 10.61 -6.59 37.04
CA LYS A 138 11.69 -7.59 36.89
C LYS A 138 13.10 -6.99 36.98
N LYS A 139 13.24 -5.69 36.74
CA LYS A 139 14.51 -4.94 36.86
C LYS A 139 14.28 -3.66 37.69
N SER A 140 15.04 -3.54 38.78
CA SER A 140 15.09 -2.30 39.57
C SER A 140 15.76 -1.19 38.76
N GLY A 141 15.10 -0.02 38.64
CA GLY A 141 15.64 1.18 37.98
C GLY A 141 15.07 1.50 36.57
N GLY A 142 13.93 0.93 36.19
CA GLY A 142 13.25 1.28 34.95
C GLY A 142 12.52 2.65 35.02
N PRO A 143 12.41 3.40 33.90
CA PRO A 143 11.72 4.69 33.84
C PRO A 143 10.18 4.60 33.80
N LEU A 144 9.61 3.39 33.89
CA LEU A 144 8.18 3.13 33.73
C LEU A 144 7.59 2.59 35.04
N GLU A 145 6.55 3.24 35.54
CA GLU A 145 5.73 2.76 36.66
C GLU A 145 4.82 1.63 36.16
N CYS A 146 5.28 0.38 36.31
CA CYS A 146 4.54 -0.81 35.86
C CYS A 146 3.21 -1.04 36.61
N GLU A 147 3.05 -0.42 37.79
CA GLU A 147 1.89 -0.65 38.66
C GLU A 147 0.57 -0.21 37.99
N GLU A 148 0.55 0.83 37.16
CA GLU A 148 -0.70 1.25 36.52
C GLU A 148 -1.07 0.42 35.28
N VAL A 149 -0.07 -0.16 34.59
CA VAL A 149 -0.28 -0.78 33.27
C VAL A 149 -0.66 -2.26 33.38
N THR A 150 -0.06 -3.01 34.30
CA THR A 150 -0.22 -4.48 34.39
C THR A 150 -0.92 -4.97 35.65
N LYS A 151 -1.43 -4.07 36.50
CA LYS A 151 -2.08 -4.44 37.78
C LYS A 151 -3.29 -5.34 37.62
N ASP A 152 -4.08 -5.12 36.56
CA ASP A 152 -5.29 -5.89 36.31
C ASP A 152 -5.04 -7.11 35.39
N TRP A 153 -3.78 -7.38 35.03
CA TRP A 153 -3.47 -8.46 34.09
C TRP A 153 -3.32 -9.77 34.83
N ASP A 154 -4.14 -10.75 34.46
CA ASP A 154 -3.98 -12.15 34.88
C ASP A 154 -2.82 -12.82 34.11
N GLU A 155 -2.27 -13.92 34.64
CA GLU A 155 -1.18 -14.66 34.00
C GLU A 155 -1.54 -15.13 32.59
N ALA A 156 -2.80 -15.51 32.37
CA ALA A 156 -3.30 -15.88 31.06
C ALA A 156 -3.24 -14.70 30.07
N GLN A 157 -3.68 -13.51 30.49
CA GLN A 157 -3.66 -12.31 29.65
C GLN A 157 -2.23 -11.86 29.33
N TYR A 158 -1.30 -11.97 30.27
CA TYR A 158 0.10 -11.67 30.05
C TYR A 158 0.74 -12.60 29.01
N ASN A 159 0.46 -13.91 29.10
CA ASN A 159 0.94 -14.88 28.12
C ASN A 159 0.33 -14.68 26.74
N ASP A 160 -0.95 -14.32 26.67
CA ASP A 160 -1.62 -13.97 25.42
C ASP A 160 -1.01 -12.70 24.80
N ALA A 161 -0.76 -11.66 25.59
CA ALA A 161 -0.11 -10.43 25.11
C ALA A 161 1.29 -10.70 24.55
N LYS A 162 2.07 -11.57 25.21
CA LYS A 162 3.39 -11.99 24.73
C LYS A 162 3.29 -12.72 23.39
N HIS A 163 2.36 -13.65 23.26
CA HIS A 163 2.14 -14.39 22.02
C HIS A 163 1.66 -13.47 20.88
N LEU A 164 0.77 -12.52 21.19
CA LEU A 164 0.27 -11.51 20.25
C LEU A 164 1.40 -10.63 19.71
N VAL A 165 2.33 -10.22 20.56
CA VAL A 165 3.48 -9.39 20.20
C VAL A 165 4.46 -10.13 19.27
N ASP A 166 4.67 -11.43 19.49
CA ASP A 166 5.51 -12.23 18.58
C ASP A 166 4.82 -12.48 17.25
N ILE A 167 3.51 -12.79 17.23
CA ILE A 167 2.72 -12.87 16.00
C ILE A 167 2.76 -11.55 15.22
N ALA A 168 2.56 -10.43 15.91
CA ALA A 168 2.60 -9.10 15.30
C ALA A 168 3.98 -8.82 14.68
N GLY A 169 5.06 -9.21 15.34
CA GLY A 169 6.42 -9.11 14.79
C GLY A 169 6.59 -9.89 13.49
N TRP A 170 6.12 -11.14 13.43
CA TRP A 170 6.14 -11.96 12.21
C TRP A 170 5.28 -11.37 11.09
N PHE A 171 4.10 -10.86 11.42
CA PHE A 171 3.21 -10.23 10.46
C PHE A 171 3.85 -8.98 9.84
N ILE A 172 4.45 -8.10 10.66
CA ILE A 172 5.16 -6.90 10.18
C ILE A 172 6.31 -7.29 9.25
N ALA A 173 7.11 -8.30 9.63
CA ALA A 173 8.19 -8.79 8.79
C ALA A 173 7.68 -9.30 7.42
N GLY A 174 6.59 -10.06 7.42
CA GLY A 174 5.93 -10.54 6.20
C GLY A 174 5.44 -9.40 5.31
N VAL A 175 4.82 -8.37 5.90
CA VAL A 175 4.37 -7.17 5.17
C VAL A 175 5.54 -6.43 4.54
N ILE A 176 6.65 -6.24 5.27
CA ILE A 176 7.86 -5.58 4.74
C ILE A 176 8.43 -6.36 3.55
N CYS A 177 8.52 -7.69 3.67
CA CYS A 177 9.00 -8.56 2.60
C CYS A 177 8.14 -8.48 1.33
N LEU A 178 6.83 -8.28 1.45
CA LEU A 178 5.92 -8.15 0.30
C LEU A 178 5.86 -6.71 -0.24
N ALA A 179 5.97 -5.70 0.63
CA ALA A 179 5.87 -4.30 0.25
C ALA A 179 7.11 -3.82 -0.52
N LEU A 180 8.30 -4.31 -0.19
CA LEU A 180 9.56 -3.92 -0.83
C LEU A 180 9.58 -4.19 -2.34
N PRO A 181 9.29 -5.42 -2.83
CA PRO A 181 9.21 -5.70 -4.27
C PRO A 181 8.15 -4.86 -4.98
N ALA A 182 6.98 -4.65 -4.35
CA ALA A 182 5.92 -3.83 -4.91
C ALA A 182 6.34 -2.36 -5.04
N PHE A 183 7.08 -1.84 -4.06
CA PHE A 183 7.64 -0.49 -4.11
C PHE A 183 8.67 -0.34 -5.23
N ILE A 184 9.60 -1.30 -5.35
CA ILE A 184 10.60 -1.31 -6.42
C ILE A 184 9.92 -1.34 -7.79
N LEU A 185 8.87 -2.16 -7.97
CA LEU A 185 8.10 -2.22 -9.21
C LEU A 185 7.37 -0.91 -9.52
N LYS A 186 6.81 -0.22 -8.52
CA LYS A 186 6.19 1.10 -8.69
C LYS A 186 7.22 2.16 -9.11
N CYS A 187 8.38 2.19 -8.45
CA CYS A 187 9.48 3.10 -8.80
C CYS A 187 10.03 2.82 -10.20
N ALA A 188 10.21 1.54 -10.55
CA ALA A 188 10.65 1.15 -11.89
C ALA A 188 9.62 1.60 -12.94
N SER A 189 8.33 1.36 -12.70
CA SER A 189 7.25 1.78 -13.60
C SER A 189 7.23 3.30 -13.80
N PHE A 190 7.53 4.08 -12.75
CA PHE A 190 7.66 5.54 -12.87
C PHE A 190 8.83 5.95 -13.76
N ILE A 191 10.02 5.36 -13.56
CA ILE A 191 11.21 5.66 -14.36
C ILE A 191 10.99 5.29 -15.84
N TYR A 192 10.34 4.16 -16.11
CA TYR A 192 9.99 3.76 -17.48
C TYR A 192 8.91 4.63 -18.09
N GLY A 193 7.92 5.06 -17.30
CA GLY A 193 6.86 5.97 -17.76
C GLY A 193 7.38 7.35 -18.16
N PHE A 194 8.45 7.84 -17.54
CA PHE A 194 9.06 9.14 -17.88
C PHE A 194 9.85 9.11 -19.19
N LYS A 195 10.21 7.92 -19.69
CA LYS A 195 10.95 7.75 -20.95
C LYS A 195 10.05 7.64 -22.18
N LEU A 196 8.74 7.46 -22.00
CA LEU A 196 7.71 7.44 -23.04
C LEU A 196 7.19 8.87 -23.31
#